data_AF-A0A662B2D2-F1
#
_entry.id   AF-A0A662B2D2-F1
#
_cell.length_a   1.000
_cell.length_b   1.000
_cell.length_c   1.000
_cell.angle_alpha   90.00
_cell.angle_beta   90.00
_cell.angle_gamma   90.00
#
_symmetry.space_group_name_H-M   'P 1'
#
loop_
_entity.id
_entity.type
_entity.pdbx_description
1 polymer ?
#
loop_
_entity_poly.entity_id
_entity_poly.type
_entity_poly.pdbx_seq_one_letter_code
_entity_poly.pdbx_strand_id
1 'polypeptide(L)'
;MKQEMYWNEEWKRFTLPEMRDGEIYEVSTYGRVKHYNKKHEKWQFLTTINQFKDKTGFEYVNNFKRKKGTTKRVTDSIHRLVAANFCDQPSDKNKFVIHKDFNKLNNYFENLKWVTQHELNLHNNNNPKVLFARSNRKGHITNSKLTETDVIRLKKKVKRGKNPLYKIAREFGITHTQLNRIRKGENWGHVKIDDED
;
A
#
# COMPACT_ATOMS: atom_id res chain seq x y z
N MET A 1 2.37 -24.84 -13.92
CA MET A 1 1.47 -23.66 -14.02
C MET A 1 0.95 -23.62 -15.45
N LYS A 2 -0.36 -23.77 -15.66
CA LYS A 2 -0.96 -23.71 -16.99
C LYS A 2 -0.67 -22.31 -17.55
N GLN A 3 -0.03 -22.25 -18.72
CA GLN A 3 0.10 -20.99 -19.47
C GLN A 3 -1.29 -20.62 -19.97
N GLU A 4 -1.99 -19.79 -19.20
CA GLU A 4 -3.22 -19.17 -19.68
C GLU A 4 -2.85 -18.30 -20.89
N MET A 5 -3.36 -18.68 -22.06
CA MET A 5 -3.16 -17.97 -23.30
C MET A 5 -4.30 -16.97 -23.43
N TYR A 6 -3.99 -15.68 -23.32
CA TYR A 6 -4.99 -14.64 -23.54
C TYR A 6 -5.13 -14.41 -25.05
N TRP A 7 -6.36 -14.43 -25.55
CA TRP A 7 -6.66 -14.38 -26.99
C TRP A 7 -6.31 -13.04 -27.65
N ASN A 8 -6.27 -11.95 -26.88
CA ASN A 8 -5.93 -10.58 -27.28
C ASN A 8 -4.60 -10.12 -26.68
N GLU A 9 -3.68 -11.04 -26.39
CA GLU A 9 -2.37 -10.63 -25.88
C GLU A 9 -1.51 -10.06 -27.01
N GLU A 10 -1.08 -8.83 -26.84
CA GLU A 10 -0.11 -8.20 -27.73
C GLU A 10 1.25 -8.09 -27.03
N TRP A 11 2.32 -8.20 -27.81
CA TRP A 11 3.70 -8.14 -27.33
C TRP A 11 4.43 -6.96 -27.95
N LYS A 12 5.11 -6.16 -27.14
CA LYS A 12 5.96 -5.07 -27.60
C LYS A 12 7.38 -5.24 -27.08
N ARG A 13 8.34 -4.95 -27.96
CA ARG A 13 9.76 -4.86 -27.58
C ARG A 13 9.99 -3.61 -26.77
N PHE A 14 10.76 -3.73 -25.70
CA PHE A 14 11.15 -2.60 -24.88
C PHE A 14 12.65 -2.62 -24.62
N THR A 15 13.22 -1.43 -24.48
CA THR A 15 14.62 -1.23 -24.09
C THR A 15 14.65 -0.53 -22.74
N LEU A 16 15.65 -0.84 -21.92
CA LEU A 16 15.86 -0.19 -20.64
C LEU A 16 17.18 0.59 -20.66
N PRO A 17 17.24 1.74 -19.95
CA PRO A 17 18.52 2.41 -19.73
C PRO A 17 19.52 1.44 -19.11
N GLU A 18 20.75 1.41 -19.64
CA GLU A 18 21.84 0.53 -19.20
C GLU A 18 21.59 -0.98 -19.44
N MET A 19 20.64 -1.35 -20.30
CA MET A 19 20.49 -2.74 -20.77
C MET A 19 21.76 -3.18 -21.51
N ARG A 20 22.15 -4.46 -21.35
CA ARG A 20 23.28 -5.02 -22.09
C ARG A 20 23.00 -5.00 -23.60
N ASP A 21 24.01 -4.63 -24.37
CA ASP A 21 23.90 -4.59 -25.83
C ASP A 21 23.48 -5.93 -26.41
N GLY A 22 22.49 -5.89 -27.30
CA GLY A 22 21.97 -7.03 -28.01
C GLY A 22 21.00 -7.92 -27.21
N GLU A 23 20.70 -7.63 -25.95
CA GLU A 23 19.60 -8.32 -25.27
C GLU A 23 18.24 -7.86 -25.85
N ILE A 24 17.31 -8.79 -26.01
CA ILE A 24 15.98 -8.51 -26.57
C ILE A 24 14.93 -8.96 -25.56
N TYR A 25 14.07 -8.03 -25.14
CA TYR A 25 12.97 -8.30 -24.22
C TYR A 25 11.66 -7.83 -24.83
N GLU A 26 10.59 -8.56 -24.51
CA GLU A 26 9.23 -8.21 -24.86
C GLU A 26 8.35 -8.25 -23.61
N VAL A 27 7.43 -7.29 -23.54
CA VAL A 27 6.39 -7.19 -22.52
C VAL A 27 5.03 -7.33 -23.19
N SER A 28 4.12 -8.02 -22.52
CA SER A 28 2.75 -8.21 -23.00
C SER A 28 1.75 -7.23 -22.40
N THR A 29 0.59 -7.09 -23.03
CA THR A 29 -0.54 -6.31 -22.51
C THR A 29 -1.02 -6.76 -21.13
N TYR A 30 -0.74 -8.01 -20.75
CA TYR A 30 -1.07 -8.62 -19.46
C TYR A 30 0.07 -8.57 -18.44
N GLY A 31 1.19 -7.92 -18.76
CA GLY A 31 2.35 -7.81 -17.86
C GLY A 31 3.24 -9.05 -17.81
N ARG A 32 3.15 -9.94 -18.82
CA ARG A 32 4.13 -11.02 -18.98
C ARG A 32 5.38 -10.47 -19.63
N VAL A 33 6.55 -10.95 -19.20
CA VAL A 33 7.83 -10.54 -19.77
C VAL A 33 8.59 -11.76 -20.23
N LYS A 34 9.16 -11.69 -21.43
CA LYS A 34 10.01 -12.74 -22.00
C LYS A 34 11.28 -12.11 -22.56
N HIS A 35 12.36 -12.88 -22.53
CA HIS A 35 13.63 -12.52 -23.14
C HIS A 35 13.97 -13.49 -24.26
N TYR A 36 14.62 -13.01 -25.30
CA TYR A 36 15.08 -13.86 -26.40
C TYR A 36 16.44 -14.45 -26.06
N ASN A 37 16.50 -15.76 -25.86
CA ASN A 37 17.74 -16.46 -25.60
C ASN A 37 18.45 -16.76 -26.93
N LYS A 38 19.48 -15.97 -27.25
CA LYS A 38 20.27 -16.13 -28.49
C LYS A 38 20.95 -17.48 -28.64
N LYS A 39 21.40 -18.10 -27.54
CA LYS A 39 22.12 -19.38 -27.56
C LYS A 39 21.21 -20.53 -28.01
N HIS A 40 19.93 -20.44 -27.67
CA HIS A 40 18.94 -21.49 -27.94
C HIS A 40 17.86 -21.06 -28.94
N GLU A 41 18.02 -19.87 -29.54
CA GLU A 41 17.09 -19.26 -30.50
C GLU A 41 15.62 -19.34 -30.09
N LYS A 42 15.35 -19.14 -28.78
CA LYS A 42 14.01 -19.31 -28.21
C LYS A 42 13.65 -18.22 -27.22
N TRP A 43 12.37 -17.90 -27.16
CA TRP A 43 11.80 -17.05 -26.13
C TRP A 43 11.75 -17.78 -24.79
N GLN A 44 12.16 -17.09 -23.73
CA GLN A 44 12.14 -17.59 -22.37
C GLN A 44 11.41 -16.57 -21.48
N PHE A 45 10.31 -17.02 -20.86
CA PHE A 45 9.56 -16.20 -19.92
C PHE A 45 10.42 -15.91 -18.68
N LEU A 46 10.40 -14.66 -18.26
CA LEU A 46 10.99 -14.26 -16.99
C LEU A 46 10.02 -14.57 -15.86
N THR A 47 10.54 -15.12 -14.78
CA THR A 47 9.77 -15.28 -13.56
C THR A 47 9.48 -13.91 -12.96
N THR A 48 8.20 -13.60 -12.81
CA THR A 48 7.76 -12.44 -12.04
C THR A 48 8.04 -12.72 -10.57
N ILE A 49 8.75 -11.80 -9.92
CA ILE A 49 8.90 -11.82 -8.48
C ILE A 49 7.80 -10.96 -7.92
N ASN A 50 6.85 -11.60 -7.27
CA ASN A 50 5.99 -10.89 -6.35
C ASN A 50 6.78 -10.65 -5.07
N GLN A 51 7.20 -9.42 -4.84
CA GLN A 51 7.88 -9.05 -3.60
C GLN A 51 6.86 -9.00 -2.45
N PHE A 52 6.10 -10.08 -2.19
CA PHE A 52 5.23 -10.20 -1.03
C PHE A 52 5.99 -10.00 0.30
N LYS A 53 7.33 -10.07 0.28
CA LYS A 53 8.20 -9.71 1.42
C LYS A 53 8.35 -8.20 1.62
N ASP A 54 8.16 -7.39 0.57
CA ASP A 54 8.17 -5.94 0.66
C ASP A 54 6.73 -5.44 0.77
N LYS A 55 6.46 -4.58 1.76
CA LYS A 55 5.14 -4.06 2.16
C LYS A 55 4.33 -3.37 1.04
N THR A 56 4.86 -3.31 -0.18
CA THR A 56 4.32 -2.59 -1.33
C THR A 56 3.40 -3.43 -2.19
N GLY A 57 3.59 -4.75 -2.30
CA GLY A 57 2.68 -5.67 -3.02
C GLY A 57 2.65 -5.56 -4.55
N PHE A 58 3.70 -5.01 -5.18
CA PHE A 58 3.83 -4.95 -6.63
C PHE A 58 4.62 -6.14 -7.19
N GLU A 59 4.37 -6.46 -8.46
CA GLU A 59 5.17 -7.43 -9.21
C GLU A 59 6.35 -6.78 -9.93
N TYR A 60 7.48 -7.48 -9.93
CA TYR A 60 8.73 -7.03 -10.52
C TYR A 60 9.33 -8.12 -11.40
N VAL A 61 10.12 -7.69 -12.39
CA VAL A 61 11.00 -8.57 -13.15
C VAL A 61 12.45 -8.21 -12.85
N ASN A 62 13.31 -9.22 -12.78
CA ASN A 62 14.74 -8.97 -12.68
C ASN A 62 15.31 -8.80 -14.07
N ASN A 63 16.05 -7.71 -14.22
CA ASN A 63 16.90 -7.47 -15.36
C ASN A 63 18.33 -7.26 -14.89
N PHE A 64 19.26 -7.32 -15.83
CA PHE A 64 20.67 -7.06 -15.59
C PHE A 64 21.07 -5.77 -16.28
N LYS A 65 21.45 -4.76 -15.49
CA LYS A 65 21.99 -3.49 -16.02
C LYS A 65 23.52 -3.53 -15.96
N ARG A 66 24.17 -3.00 -17.00
CA ARG A 66 25.63 -2.78 -17.02
C ARG A 66 25.92 -1.38 -16.49
N LYS A 67 26.63 -1.28 -15.38
CA LYS A 67 27.10 0.01 -14.85
C LYS A 67 28.60 -0.03 -14.64
N LYS A 68 29.33 0.87 -15.32
CA LYS A 68 30.80 1.04 -15.18
C LYS A 68 31.57 -0.30 -15.17
N GLY A 69 31.32 -1.17 -16.15
CA GLY A 69 32.00 -2.47 -16.29
C GLY A 69 31.52 -3.59 -15.36
N THR A 70 30.67 -3.31 -14.36
CA THR A 70 30.07 -4.33 -13.49
C THR A 70 28.62 -4.62 -13.88
N THR A 71 28.22 -5.89 -13.76
CA THR A 71 26.82 -6.29 -13.95
C THR A 71 26.09 -6.17 -12.62
N LYS A 72 25.07 -5.32 -12.56
CA LYS A 72 24.19 -5.21 -11.40
C LYS A 72 22.82 -5.77 -11.74
N ARG A 73 22.29 -6.61 -10.85
CA ARG A 73 20.88 -7.03 -10.91
C ARG A 73 20.01 -5.85 -10.50
N VAL A 74 19.05 -5.51 -11.35
CA VAL A 74 18.09 -4.43 -11.12
C VAL A 74 16.69 -5.00 -11.30
N THR A 75 15.75 -4.54 -10.48
CA THR A 75 14.34 -4.92 -10.57
C THR A 75 13.55 -3.78 -11.17
N ASP A 76 12.81 -4.08 -12.23
CA ASP A 76 11.88 -3.14 -12.85
C ASP A 76 10.45 -3.59 -12.55
N SER A 77 9.58 -2.65 -12.20
CA SER A 77 8.18 -2.93 -11.85
C SER A 77 7.35 -3.20 -13.10
N ILE A 78 6.58 -4.29 -13.10
CA ILE A 78 5.85 -4.75 -14.29
C ILE A 78 4.84 -3.72 -14.76
N HIS A 79 4.01 -3.18 -13.86
CA HIS A 79 3.01 -2.17 -14.21
C HIS A 79 3.62 -0.95 -14.93
N ARG A 80 4.82 -0.49 -14.53
CA ARG A 80 5.49 0.62 -15.23
C ARG A 80 6.00 0.22 -16.60
N LEU A 81 6.50 -1.01 -16.76
CA LEU A 81 6.93 -1.53 -18.06
C LEU A 81 5.74 -1.62 -19.02
N VAL A 82 4.61 -2.17 -18.57
CA VAL A 82 3.39 -2.25 -19.38
C VAL A 82 2.92 -0.84 -19.74
N ALA A 83 2.79 0.04 -18.75
CA ALA A 83 2.30 1.40 -18.99
C ALA A 83 3.22 2.21 -19.92
N ALA A 84 4.54 2.00 -19.88
CA ALA A 84 5.47 2.68 -20.78
C ALA A 84 5.34 2.22 -22.25
N ASN A 85 4.81 1.02 -22.50
CA ASN A 85 4.72 0.44 -23.85
C ASN A 85 3.29 0.46 -24.43
N PHE A 86 2.26 0.44 -23.57
CA PHE A 86 0.86 0.28 -23.97
C PHE A 86 -0.07 1.41 -23.49
N CYS A 87 0.38 2.30 -22.60
CA CYS A 87 -0.44 3.41 -22.14
C CYS A 87 0.13 4.74 -22.61
N ASP A 88 -0.74 5.60 -23.12
CA ASP A 88 -0.35 6.96 -23.46
C ASP A 88 -0.01 7.75 -22.20
N GLN A 89 1.11 8.48 -22.25
CA GLN A 89 1.53 9.39 -21.21
C GLN A 89 1.09 10.81 -21.61
N PRO A 90 0.06 11.40 -20.97
CA PRO A 90 -0.52 12.67 -21.44
C PRO A 90 0.44 13.86 -21.34
N SER A 91 1.39 13.81 -20.40
CA SER A 91 2.33 14.90 -20.12
C SER A 91 3.53 14.38 -19.32
N ASP A 92 4.67 15.07 -19.41
CA ASP A 92 5.86 14.85 -18.58
C ASP A 92 5.63 15.01 -17.08
N LYS A 93 4.52 15.66 -16.69
CA LYS A 93 4.08 15.76 -15.29
C LYS A 93 3.53 14.44 -14.76
N ASN A 94 3.03 13.56 -15.63
CA ASN A 94 2.47 12.27 -15.28
C ASN A 94 3.59 11.25 -15.09
N LYS A 95 4.25 11.29 -13.93
CA LYS A 95 5.43 10.46 -13.63
C LYS A 95 5.11 9.14 -12.92
N PHE A 96 3.87 8.96 -12.47
CA PHE A 96 3.44 7.81 -11.67
C PHE A 96 2.46 6.95 -12.44
N VAL A 97 2.44 5.65 -12.17
CA VAL A 97 1.47 4.72 -12.75
C VAL A 97 0.60 4.16 -11.62
N ILE A 98 -0.71 4.16 -11.82
CA ILE A 98 -1.68 3.59 -10.89
C ILE A 98 -2.43 2.41 -11.52
N HIS A 99 -2.94 1.53 -10.66
CA HIS A 99 -3.92 0.49 -10.99
C HIS A 99 -5.32 1.03 -10.71
N LYS A 100 -6.15 1.20 -11.74
CA LYS A 100 -7.50 1.80 -11.64
C LYS A 100 -8.39 1.04 -10.65
N ASP A 101 -8.25 -0.28 -10.58
CA ASP A 101 -8.99 -1.19 -9.69
C ASP A 101 -8.39 -1.36 -8.28
N PHE A 102 -7.29 -0.66 -7.96
CA PHE A 102 -6.52 -0.81 -6.72
C PHE A 102 -5.86 -2.19 -6.51
N ASN A 103 -5.93 -3.09 -7.48
CA ASN A 103 -5.30 -4.40 -7.45
C ASN A 103 -3.93 -4.35 -8.11
N LYS A 104 -2.87 -4.34 -7.30
CA LYS A 104 -1.48 -4.22 -7.74
C LYS A 104 -0.96 -5.42 -8.55
N LEU A 105 -1.72 -6.51 -8.57
CA LEU A 105 -1.41 -7.72 -9.36
C LEU A 105 -2.08 -7.69 -10.74
N ASN A 106 -3.09 -6.82 -10.94
CA ASN A 106 -3.77 -6.69 -12.23
C ASN A 106 -2.97 -5.75 -13.15
N ASN A 107 -1.93 -6.28 -13.77
CA ASN A 107 -1.04 -5.52 -14.65
C ASN A 107 -1.54 -5.38 -16.10
N TYR A 108 -2.83 -5.61 -16.35
CA TYR A 108 -3.42 -5.41 -17.67
C TYR A 108 -3.36 -3.93 -18.07
N PHE A 109 -2.91 -3.62 -19.28
CA PHE A 109 -2.63 -2.23 -19.70
C PHE A 109 -3.83 -1.29 -19.53
N GLU A 110 -5.05 -1.74 -19.80
CA GLU A 110 -6.25 -0.90 -19.62
C GLU A 110 -6.55 -0.60 -18.15
N ASN A 111 -6.07 -1.44 -17.22
CA ASN A 111 -6.16 -1.17 -15.79
C ASN A 111 -5.09 -0.16 -15.33
N LEU A 112 -4.13 0.21 -16.18
CA LEU A 112 -3.05 1.10 -15.82
C LEU A 112 -3.31 2.52 -16.34
N LYS A 113 -2.79 3.52 -15.62
CA LYS A 113 -2.88 4.93 -16.02
C LYS A 113 -1.68 5.73 -15.52
N TRP A 114 -1.10 6.55 -16.39
CA TRP A 114 -0.13 7.58 -16.03
C TRP A 114 -0.82 8.76 -15.33
N VAL A 115 -0.34 9.12 -14.15
CA VAL A 115 -0.91 10.16 -13.30
C VAL A 115 0.15 11.05 -12.69
N THR A 116 -0.27 12.26 -12.32
CA THR A 116 0.51 13.21 -11.53
C THR A 116 0.57 12.79 -10.05
N GLN A 117 1.45 13.42 -9.28
CA GLN A 117 1.52 13.18 -7.82
C GLN A 117 0.20 13.52 -7.11
N HIS A 118 -0.50 14.57 -7.57
CA HIS A 118 -1.77 14.99 -7.00
C HIS A 118 -2.87 13.92 -7.23
N GLU A 119 -3.00 13.45 -8.46
CA GLU A 119 -3.96 12.39 -8.82
C GLU A 119 -3.64 11.06 -8.12
N LEU A 120 -2.37 10.70 -7.97
CA LEU A 120 -1.95 9.53 -7.19
C LEU A 120 -2.45 9.63 -5.75
N ASN A 121 -2.28 10.78 -5.10
CA ASN A 121 -2.73 11.00 -3.73
C ASN A 121 -4.26 10.92 -3.62
N LEU A 122 -4.98 11.53 -4.57
CA LEU A 122 -6.44 11.47 -4.64
C LEU A 122 -6.94 10.02 -4.81
N HIS A 123 -6.36 9.30 -5.76
CA HIS A 123 -6.68 7.89 -6.01
C HIS A 123 -6.43 7.05 -4.75
N ASN A 124 -5.27 7.17 -4.12
CA ASN A 124 -4.95 6.45 -2.88
C ASN A 124 -5.90 6.79 -1.72
N ASN A 125 -6.34 8.05 -1.61
CA ASN A 125 -7.32 8.47 -0.61
C ASN A 125 -8.71 7.85 -0.86
N ASN A 126 -9.06 7.61 -2.12
CA ASN A 126 -10.30 6.97 -2.54
C ASN A 126 -10.23 5.43 -2.52
N ASN A 127 -9.09 4.84 -2.17
CA ASN A 127 -8.96 3.40 -2.08
C ASN A 127 -9.92 2.83 -1.01
N PRO A 128 -10.81 1.88 -1.36
CA PRO A 128 -11.79 1.31 -0.42
C PRO A 128 -11.17 0.76 0.85
N LYS A 129 -9.98 0.14 0.76
CA LYS A 129 -9.25 -0.37 1.94
C LYS A 129 -8.78 0.75 2.86
N VAL A 130 -8.36 1.89 2.28
CA VAL A 130 -7.94 3.07 3.03
C VAL A 130 -9.15 3.74 3.67
N LEU A 131 -10.25 3.88 2.95
CA LEU A 131 -11.50 4.44 3.47
C LEU A 131 -12.04 3.60 4.63
N PHE A 132 -12.09 2.27 4.47
CA PHE A 132 -12.50 1.34 5.54
C PHE A 132 -11.57 1.43 6.77
N ALA A 133 -10.26 1.48 6.56
CA ALA A 133 -9.32 1.66 7.66
C ALA A 133 -9.49 3.02 8.37
N ARG A 134 -9.81 4.08 7.63
CA ARG A 134 -10.07 5.41 8.18
C ARG A 134 -11.40 5.46 8.94
N SER A 135 -12.47 4.86 8.42
CA SER A 135 -13.76 4.79 9.10
C SER A 135 -13.63 4.03 10.42
N ASN A 136 -12.89 2.92 10.45
CA ASN A 136 -12.68 2.13 11.66
C ASN A 136 -11.82 2.85 12.71
N ARG A 137 -11.01 3.83 12.30
CA ARG A 137 -10.23 4.67 13.23
C ARG A 137 -10.97 5.92 13.67
N LYS A 138 -12.04 6.32 12.97
CA LYS A 138 -12.78 7.55 13.28
C LYS A 138 -13.41 7.40 14.67
N GLY A 139 -13.03 8.28 15.60
CA GLY A 139 -13.44 8.21 17.01
C GLY A 139 -12.53 7.35 17.91
N HIS A 140 -11.67 6.49 17.35
CA HIS A 140 -10.74 5.72 18.16
C HIS A 140 -9.45 6.52 18.41
N ILE A 141 -9.20 6.88 19.67
CA ILE A 141 -7.93 7.50 20.07
C ILE A 141 -6.86 6.40 20.10
N THR A 142 -6.04 6.31 19.04
CA THR A 142 -5.03 5.23 18.88
C THR A 142 -3.74 5.47 19.69
N ASN A 143 -3.52 6.70 20.16
CA ASN A 143 -2.36 7.09 20.95
C ASN A 143 -2.65 7.14 22.46
N SER A 144 -3.79 6.61 22.90
CA SER A 144 -4.15 6.51 24.31
C SER A 144 -4.26 5.05 24.74
N LYS A 145 -3.89 4.78 26.00
CA LYS A 145 -4.12 3.48 26.65
C LYS A 145 -5.59 3.20 26.92
N LEU A 146 -6.40 4.24 27.10
CA LEU A 146 -7.84 4.12 27.38
C LEU A 146 -8.66 4.24 26.09
N THR A 147 -9.70 3.43 25.98
CA THR A 147 -10.78 3.59 24.99
C THR A 147 -11.92 4.47 25.56
N GLU A 148 -12.84 4.93 24.70
CA GLU A 148 -14.03 5.66 25.16
C GLU A 148 -14.84 4.86 26.18
N THR A 149 -14.99 3.55 25.97
CA THR A 149 -15.71 2.66 26.89
C THR A 149 -15.01 2.52 28.23
N ASP A 150 -13.67 2.47 28.25
CA ASP A 150 -12.89 2.49 29.48
C ASP A 150 -13.07 3.79 30.24
N VAL A 151 -13.10 4.92 29.54
CA VAL A 151 -13.32 6.23 30.17
C VAL A 151 -14.74 6.35 30.74
N ILE A 152 -15.75 5.84 30.04
CA ILE A 152 -17.13 5.76 30.56
C ILE A 152 -17.17 4.91 31.84
N ARG A 153 -16.55 3.72 31.83
CA ARG A 153 -16.46 2.84 33.01
C ARG A 153 -15.71 3.50 34.16
N LEU A 154 -14.60 4.18 33.87
CA LEU A 154 -13.81 4.93 34.84
C LEU A 154 -14.64 6.06 35.46
N LYS A 155 -15.31 6.88 34.66
CA LYS A 155 -16.16 7.98 35.14
C LYS A 155 -17.32 7.45 35.99
N LYS A 156 -17.99 6.37 35.58
CA LYS A 156 -19.02 5.69 36.39
C LYS A 156 -18.47 5.17 37.72
N LYS A 157 -17.29 4.53 37.74
CA LYS A 157 -16.66 4.06 39.00
C LYS A 157 -16.26 5.20 39.94
N VAL A 158 -15.75 6.30 39.39
CA VAL A 158 -15.43 7.51 40.16
C VAL A 158 -16.71 8.14 40.74
N LYS A 159 -17.80 8.22 39.96
CA LYS A 159 -19.12 8.73 40.43
C LYS A 159 -19.69 7.89 41.58
N ARG A 160 -19.53 6.57 41.56
CA ARG A 160 -20.00 5.66 42.63
C ARG A 160 -19.28 5.85 43.97
N GLY A 161 -18.09 6.49 44.01
CA GLY A 161 -17.39 6.86 45.25
C GLY A 161 -16.89 5.71 46.14
N LYS A 162 -17.10 4.44 45.79
CA LYS A 162 -16.79 3.28 46.66
C LYS A 162 -15.29 2.98 46.82
N ASN A 163 -14.46 3.35 45.84
CA ASN A 163 -13.04 2.99 45.80
C ASN A 163 -12.15 4.24 45.83
N PRO A 164 -11.03 4.23 46.58
CA PRO A 164 -10.02 5.27 46.50
C PRO A 164 -9.52 5.48 45.07
N LEU A 165 -9.38 6.73 44.66
CA LEU A 165 -9.04 7.12 43.28
C LEU A 165 -7.74 6.48 42.77
N TYR A 166 -6.74 6.26 43.63
CA TYR A 166 -5.49 5.59 43.22
C TYR A 166 -5.69 4.11 42.87
N LYS A 167 -6.63 3.40 43.53
CA LYS A 167 -6.97 2.01 43.20
C LYS A 167 -7.68 1.93 41.85
N ILE A 168 -8.59 2.89 41.58
CA ILE A 168 -9.25 3.01 40.28
C ILE A 168 -8.23 3.28 39.18
N ALA A 169 -7.32 4.23 39.38
CA ALA A 169 -6.26 4.54 38.41
C ALA A 169 -5.41 3.32 38.06
N ARG A 170 -5.03 2.52 39.08
CA ARG A 170 -4.25 1.28 38.91
C ARG A 170 -5.01 0.21 38.12
N GLU A 171 -6.32 0.07 38.34
CA GLU A 171 -7.17 -0.88 37.60
C GLU A 171 -7.19 -0.59 36.10
N PHE A 172 -7.21 0.69 35.72
CA PHE A 172 -7.19 1.12 34.31
C PHE A 172 -5.76 1.35 33.77
N GLY A 173 -4.71 0.99 34.53
CA GLY A 173 -3.32 1.12 34.09
C GLY A 173 -2.85 2.57 33.85
N ILE A 174 -3.48 3.54 34.51
CA ILE A 174 -3.17 4.97 34.40
C ILE A 174 -2.62 5.54 35.70
N THR A 175 -1.98 6.71 35.62
CA THR A 175 -1.51 7.42 36.80
C THR A 175 -2.66 8.12 37.53
N HIS A 176 -2.50 8.34 38.84
CA HIS A 176 -3.47 9.09 39.63
C HIS A 176 -3.69 10.51 39.09
N THR A 177 -2.61 11.16 38.61
CA THR A 177 -2.68 12.47 37.94
C THR A 177 -3.52 12.41 36.66
N GLN A 178 -3.34 11.39 35.83
CA GLN A 178 -4.12 11.21 34.61
C GLN A 178 -5.61 11.00 34.93
N LEU A 179 -5.93 10.23 35.96
CA LEU A 179 -7.31 10.10 36.45
C LEU A 179 -7.89 11.45 36.87
N ASN A 180 -7.13 12.26 37.61
CA ASN A 180 -7.59 13.59 38.02
C ASN A 180 -7.85 14.53 36.85
N ARG A 181 -7.01 14.50 35.79
CA ARG A 181 -7.25 15.27 34.56
C ARG A 181 -8.50 14.81 33.82
N ILE A 182 -8.75 13.49 33.78
CA ILE A 182 -9.98 12.93 33.21
C ILE A 182 -11.21 13.37 34.02
N ARG A 183 -11.10 13.35 35.36
CA ARG A 183 -12.17 13.79 36.27
C ARG A 183 -12.49 15.27 36.12
N LYS A 184 -11.48 16.12 35.96
CA LYS A 184 -11.63 17.57 35.72
C LYS A 184 -12.13 17.92 34.31
N GLY A 185 -12.16 16.96 33.39
CA GLY A 185 -12.54 17.18 31.99
C GLY A 185 -11.43 17.77 31.10
N GLU A 186 -10.21 17.98 31.63
CA GLU A 186 -9.04 18.39 30.84
C GLU A 186 -8.71 17.35 29.77
N ASN A 187 -8.76 16.06 30.14
CA ASN A 187 -8.62 14.93 29.22
C ASN A 187 -9.97 14.23 29.07
N TRP A 188 -10.33 13.80 27.85
CA TRP A 188 -11.59 13.09 27.59
C TRP A 188 -12.86 13.84 28.03
N GLY A 189 -12.86 15.17 27.95
CA GLY A 189 -14.01 16.00 28.28
C GLY A 189 -15.23 15.76 27.38
N HIS A 190 -15.01 15.34 26.14
CA HIS A 190 -16.08 15.01 25.18
C HIS A 190 -16.87 13.74 25.54
N VAL A 191 -16.29 12.82 26.31
CA VAL A 191 -16.96 11.58 26.75
C VAL A 191 -17.86 11.91 27.93
N LYS A 192 -19.17 11.93 27.73
CA LYS A 192 -20.15 12.12 28.81
C LYS A 192 -20.67 10.78 29.32
N ILE A 193 -21.14 10.75 30.55
CA ILE A 193 -21.88 9.63 31.11
C ILE A 193 -23.33 10.09 31.23
N ASP A 194 -24.27 9.26 30.80
CA ASP A 194 -25.69 9.55 31.00
C ASP A 194 -26.02 9.41 32.49
N ASP A 195 -26.82 10.35 32.99
CA ASP A 195 -27.33 10.40 34.36
C ASP A 195 -28.61 9.55 34.52
N GLU A 196 -28.67 8.38 33.89
CA GLU A 196 -29.72 7.40 34.19
C GLU A 196 -29.26 6.54 35.38
N ASP A 197 -30.00 6.70 36.48
CA ASP A 197 -29.85 6.01 37.77
C ASP A 197 -30.12 4.50 37.69
#